data_AF-A0A257LW23-F1
#
_entry.id   AF-A0A257LW23-F1
#
_cell.length_a   1.000
_cell.length_b   1.000
_cell.length_c   1.000
_cell.angle_alpha   90.00
_cell.angle_beta   90.00
_cell.angle_gamma   90.00
#
_symmetry.space_group_name_H-M   'P 1'
#
loop_
_entity.id
_entity.type
_entity.pdbx_description
1 polymer ?
#
loop_
_entity_poly.entity_id
_entity_poly.type
_entity_poly.pdbx_seq_one_letter_code
_entity_poly.pdbx_strand_id
1 'polypeptide(L)'
;GEFEKVRRMRKTAADQTEALQAQVQKLLSSADGTAPEDILGFVQLLTSLRDLRGQIIALRDVRYTDAAVIDRMDQAVVEGSDKLSDKCVAFLLQPKALDPYRKQITEQQARVPGLAKVTESDEVEAALAKSSSELEMLTTIVSGLKIKDATETTRIIEDISTLFAQLNQVRSVLRNRRNELAKSEGAAQFQAQLSLLSQSVLNYLEIATTPEKCDEALTRVLVQIEEMETRFSEFDEYATELISKREEAQPAFESRRQRLTDSLNRRCQTLGQSGERILTSVRNRLASFAKPEEVHSWLAGDAMVAKLRDLIEELRKLGDSVRADELQTRLKTVQQDSLKQIRDKAELFVDGGDLIQLGRHKFSVNRQPLELAVLPRDGGLAYHLTGTRFFEKIESAALEAQRHVWDQAVVSENEQIYRGEYLAWQIYKTGKAHEVHAFMAERYQEGYTKGVHDHDAALILRPLMEMHASLGLLRHSPAARGFALLFWHAWKDDETKRSLAVRMQSKGRMKELLGSTSGEMDAALLAQVASFSSRWQVD
;
A
#
# COMPACT_ATOMS: atom_id res chain seq x y z
N GLY A 1 71.90 39.27 -1.46
CA GLY A 1 72.68 39.69 -0.28
C GLY A 1 71.92 40.68 0.58
N GLU A 2 72.28 40.91 1.84
CA GLU A 2 71.58 41.85 2.74
C GLU A 2 71.40 43.26 2.14
N PHE A 3 72.32 43.70 1.29
CA PHE A 3 72.26 44.96 0.56
C PHE A 3 71.08 45.05 -0.43
N GLU A 4 70.74 43.95 -1.12
CA GLU A 4 69.59 43.88 -2.02
C GLU A 4 68.27 43.87 -1.24
N LYS A 5 68.26 43.27 -0.04
CA LYS A 5 67.09 43.27 0.86
C LYS A 5 66.80 44.67 1.38
N VAL A 6 67.83 45.40 1.83
CA VAL A 6 67.70 46.80 2.26
C VAL A 6 67.30 47.71 1.09
N ARG A 7 67.86 47.53 -0.12
CA ARG A 7 67.50 48.31 -1.31
C ARG A 7 66.04 48.07 -1.74
N ARG A 8 65.55 46.83 -1.65
CA ARG A 8 64.13 46.51 -1.88
C ARG A 8 63.22 47.13 -0.82
N MET A 9 63.57 47.03 0.47
CA MET A 9 62.78 47.64 1.56
C MET A 9 62.68 49.17 1.41
N ARG A 10 63.78 49.85 1.06
CA ARG A 10 63.77 51.30 0.78
C ARG A 10 62.90 51.66 -0.41
N LYS A 11 62.95 50.87 -1.49
CA LYS A 11 62.10 51.09 -2.67
C LYS A 11 60.62 50.89 -2.33
N THR A 12 60.28 49.80 -1.64
CA THR A 12 58.89 49.54 -1.20
C THR A 12 58.37 50.61 -0.27
N ALA A 13 59.18 51.10 0.69
CA ALA A 13 58.79 52.20 1.56
C ALA A 13 58.55 53.50 0.78
N ALA A 14 59.39 53.81 -0.22
CA ALA A 14 59.21 54.97 -1.09
C ALA A 14 57.94 54.85 -1.96
N ASP A 15 57.74 53.71 -2.62
CA ASP A 15 56.56 53.45 -3.47
C ASP A 15 55.26 53.53 -2.65
N GLN A 16 55.24 52.99 -1.43
CA GLN A 16 54.09 53.09 -0.51
C GLN A 16 53.83 54.52 -0.05
N THR A 17 54.89 55.29 0.24
CA THR A 17 54.78 56.69 0.65
C THR A 17 54.22 57.55 -0.48
N GLU A 18 54.72 57.39 -1.71
CA GLU A 18 54.27 58.14 -2.89
C GLU A 18 52.82 57.81 -3.25
N ALA A 19 52.44 56.52 -3.20
CA ALA A 19 51.06 56.10 -3.46
C ALA A 19 50.08 56.69 -2.43
N LEU A 20 50.43 56.65 -1.14
CA LEU A 20 49.58 57.21 -0.08
C LEU A 20 49.52 58.74 -0.18
N GLN A 21 50.63 59.40 -0.54
CA GLN A 21 50.69 60.84 -0.74
C GLN A 21 49.77 61.31 -1.87
N ALA A 22 49.73 60.57 -2.99
CA ALA A 22 48.82 60.85 -4.10
C ALA A 22 47.34 60.69 -3.68
N GLN A 23 47.01 59.67 -2.87
CA GLN A 23 45.66 59.48 -2.33
C GLN A 23 45.25 60.62 -1.39
N VAL A 24 46.15 61.03 -0.50
CA VAL A 24 45.95 62.15 0.43
C VAL A 24 45.70 63.46 -0.34
N GLN A 25 46.53 63.78 -1.33
CA GLN A 25 46.34 64.99 -2.14
C GLN A 25 45.01 64.98 -2.89
N LYS A 26 44.64 63.84 -3.49
CA LYS A 26 43.38 63.70 -4.20
C LYS A 26 42.19 63.92 -3.25
N LEU A 27 42.19 63.27 -2.09
CA LEU A 27 41.08 63.39 -1.15
C LEU A 27 40.99 64.78 -0.53
N LEU A 28 42.12 65.40 -0.18
CA LEU A 28 42.17 66.79 0.30
C LEU A 28 41.62 67.76 -0.75
N SER A 29 41.96 67.57 -2.03
CA SER A 29 41.40 68.41 -3.10
C SER A 29 39.87 68.28 -3.23
N SER A 30 39.32 67.08 -2.98
CA SER A 30 37.87 66.86 -2.94
C SER A 30 37.21 67.46 -1.70
N ALA A 31 37.89 67.49 -0.56
CA ALA A 31 37.40 68.11 0.68
C ALA A 31 37.47 69.66 0.64
N ASP A 32 38.49 70.23 0.00
CA ASP A 32 38.68 71.67 -0.16
C ASP A 32 37.81 72.28 -1.27
N GLY A 33 37.41 71.47 -2.27
CA GLY A 33 36.54 71.87 -3.38
C GLY A 33 35.09 72.20 -2.99
N THR A 34 34.15 71.98 -3.91
CA THR A 34 32.72 72.23 -3.65
C THR A 34 32.24 71.37 -2.49
N ALA A 35 31.61 71.98 -1.50
CA ALA A 35 31.03 71.26 -0.37
C ALA A 35 30.03 70.21 -0.87
N PRO A 36 29.98 69.02 -0.25
CA PRO A 36 28.96 68.01 -0.55
C PRO A 36 27.54 68.58 -0.52
N GLU A 37 26.67 68.08 -1.39
CA GLU A 37 25.27 68.49 -1.48
C GLU A 37 24.43 67.97 -0.31
N ASP A 38 24.90 66.91 0.38
CA ASP A 38 24.20 66.25 1.46
C ASP A 38 25.14 65.75 2.59
N ILE A 39 24.54 65.36 3.72
CA ILE A 39 25.28 64.85 4.89
C ILE A 39 26.03 63.55 4.60
N LEU A 40 25.56 62.72 3.65
CA LEU A 40 26.20 61.46 3.29
C LEU A 40 27.58 61.72 2.66
N GLY A 41 27.69 62.71 1.79
CA GLY A 41 28.97 63.12 1.22
C GLY A 41 29.96 63.67 2.25
N PHE A 42 29.47 64.40 3.27
CA PHE A 42 30.32 64.83 4.40
C PHE A 42 30.84 63.65 5.21
N VAL A 43 29.96 62.71 5.58
CA VAL A 43 30.35 61.50 6.33
C VAL A 43 31.36 60.68 5.54
N GLN A 44 31.13 60.44 4.25
CA GLN A 44 32.03 59.66 3.40
C GLN A 44 33.43 60.29 3.30
N LEU A 45 33.51 61.61 3.11
CA LEU A 45 34.80 62.32 3.03
C LEU A 45 35.54 62.33 4.36
N LEU A 46 34.84 62.58 5.49
CA LEU A 46 35.43 62.55 6.84
C LEU A 46 35.93 61.15 7.21
N THR A 47 35.16 60.11 6.89
CA THR A 47 35.59 58.72 7.11
C THR A 47 36.80 58.37 6.25
N SER A 48 36.79 58.76 4.98
CA SER A 48 37.93 58.52 4.08
C SER A 48 39.20 59.24 4.55
N LEU A 49 39.08 60.47 5.08
CA LEU A 49 40.21 61.22 5.66
C LEU A 49 40.73 60.54 6.94
N ARG A 50 39.82 60.06 7.79
CA ARG A 50 40.16 59.30 9.00
C ARG A 50 40.87 57.98 8.67
N ASP A 51 40.42 57.25 7.66
CA ASP A 51 41.05 56.00 7.21
C ASP A 51 42.44 56.26 6.63
N LEU A 52 42.59 57.30 5.78
CA LEU A 52 43.90 57.71 5.28
C LEU A 52 44.83 58.12 6.41
N ARG A 53 44.33 58.82 7.43
CA ARG A 53 45.12 59.15 8.62
C ARG A 53 45.60 57.90 9.35
N GLY A 54 44.75 56.90 9.51
CA GLY A 54 45.13 55.60 10.07
C GLY A 54 46.23 54.92 9.26
N GLN A 55 46.15 54.97 7.92
CA GLN A 55 47.19 54.46 7.02
C GLN A 55 48.50 55.25 7.12
N ILE A 56 48.44 56.58 7.27
CA ILE A 56 49.62 57.45 7.49
C ILE A 56 50.31 57.08 8.80
N ILE A 57 49.54 56.89 9.87
CA ILE A 57 50.07 56.47 11.18
C ILE A 57 50.71 55.08 11.07
N ALA A 58 50.08 54.12 10.40
CA ALA A 58 50.65 52.79 10.18
C ALA A 58 51.94 52.84 9.33
N LEU A 59 52.02 53.76 8.36
CA LEU A 59 53.21 53.97 7.53
C LEU A 59 54.41 54.49 8.36
N ARG A 60 54.16 55.12 9.52
CA ARG A 60 55.19 55.55 10.46
C ARG A 60 55.96 54.38 11.09
N ASP A 61 55.32 53.21 11.21
CA ASP A 61 55.94 52.00 11.74
C ASP A 61 56.77 51.23 10.69
N VAL A 62 56.71 51.64 9.42
CA VAL A 62 57.47 51.02 8.33
C VAL A 62 58.91 51.52 8.33
N ARG A 63 59.87 50.60 8.35
CA ARG A 63 61.31 50.92 8.39
C ARG A 63 61.75 51.62 7.08
N TYR A 64 62.57 52.65 7.20
CA TYR A 64 63.13 53.46 6.09
C TYR A 64 62.16 54.46 5.41
N THR A 65 61.03 54.79 6.02
CA THR A 65 60.18 55.92 5.62
C THR A 65 60.74 57.25 6.16
N ASP A 66 60.46 58.36 5.46
CA ASP A 66 60.85 59.71 5.89
C ASP A 66 59.79 60.27 6.84
N ALA A 67 60.14 60.39 8.12
CA ALA A 67 59.27 60.91 9.16
C ALA A 67 58.76 62.33 8.83
N ALA A 68 59.58 63.18 8.20
CA ALA A 68 59.16 64.54 7.86
C ALA A 68 58.11 64.58 6.74
N VAL A 69 58.09 63.59 5.85
CA VAL A 69 57.05 63.46 4.81
C VAL A 69 55.75 62.97 5.45
N ILE A 70 55.83 61.97 6.32
CA ILE A 70 54.68 61.42 7.06
C ILE A 70 54.04 62.50 7.94
N ASP A 71 54.82 63.26 8.69
CA ASP A 71 54.32 64.33 9.56
C ASP A 71 53.61 65.42 8.75
N ARG A 72 54.13 65.78 7.56
CA ARG A 72 53.46 66.72 6.65
C ARG A 72 52.13 66.17 6.13
N MET A 73 52.07 64.88 5.80
CA MET A 73 50.83 64.24 5.34
C MET A 73 49.79 64.16 6.47
N ASP A 74 50.19 63.77 7.68
CA ASP A 74 49.29 63.75 8.84
C ASP A 74 48.75 65.15 9.13
N GLN A 75 49.63 66.16 9.17
CA GLN A 75 49.22 67.55 9.42
C GLN A 75 48.27 68.08 8.34
N ALA A 76 48.52 67.79 7.06
CA ALA A 76 47.62 68.19 5.97
C ALA A 76 46.25 67.51 6.07
N VAL A 77 46.20 66.22 6.46
CA VAL A 77 44.95 65.49 6.69
C VAL A 77 44.21 66.02 7.92
N VAL A 78 44.92 66.38 8.99
CA VAL A 78 44.32 67.02 10.18
C VAL A 78 43.69 68.36 9.81
N GLU A 79 44.42 69.24 9.12
CA GLU A 79 43.91 70.55 8.72
C GLU A 79 42.74 70.45 7.74
N GLY A 80 42.81 69.54 6.76
CA GLY A 80 41.71 69.28 5.83
C GLY A 80 40.48 68.69 6.55
N SER A 81 40.69 67.79 7.50
CA SER A 81 39.63 67.21 8.32
C SER A 81 38.97 68.26 9.21
N ASP A 82 39.74 69.18 9.82
CA ASP A 82 39.22 70.27 10.65
C ASP A 82 38.38 71.25 9.81
N LYS A 83 38.86 71.65 8.62
CA LYS A 83 38.08 72.51 7.71
C LYS A 83 36.79 71.84 7.24
N LEU A 84 36.85 70.56 6.86
CA LEU A 84 35.68 69.80 6.43
C LEU A 84 34.70 69.59 7.60
N SER A 85 35.23 69.40 8.80
CA SER A 85 34.47 69.32 10.06
C SER A 85 33.69 70.61 10.31
N ASP A 86 34.31 71.78 10.19
CA ASP A 86 33.63 73.07 10.34
C ASP A 86 32.51 73.26 9.29
N LYS A 87 32.76 72.88 8.03
CA LYS A 87 31.74 72.89 6.96
C LYS A 87 30.59 71.92 7.28
N CYS A 88 30.89 70.75 7.83
CA CYS A 88 29.92 69.74 8.23
C CYS A 88 29.05 70.23 9.40
N VAL A 89 29.63 70.86 10.42
CA VAL A 89 28.88 71.49 11.52
C VAL A 89 27.93 72.54 10.95
N ALA A 90 28.42 73.46 10.11
CA ALA A 90 27.58 74.50 9.50
C ALA A 90 26.44 73.93 8.66
N PHE A 91 26.65 72.77 8.02
CA PHE A 91 25.61 72.04 7.29
C PHE A 91 24.59 71.42 8.25
N LEU A 92 25.04 70.74 9.32
CA LEU A 92 24.18 70.07 10.31
C LEU A 92 23.23 71.02 11.06
N LEU A 93 23.60 72.29 11.19
CA LEU A 93 22.73 73.33 11.79
C LEU A 93 21.54 73.71 10.91
N GLN A 94 21.53 73.29 9.64
CA GLN A 94 20.42 73.56 8.73
C GLN A 94 19.24 72.61 9.04
N PRO A 95 17.98 73.10 9.00
CA PRO A 95 16.80 72.30 9.35
C PRO A 95 16.59 71.02 8.51
N LYS A 96 17.23 70.92 7.35
CA LYS A 96 17.10 69.82 6.38
C LYS A 96 18.36 68.97 6.23
N ALA A 97 19.35 69.15 7.10
CA ALA A 97 20.65 68.49 6.97
C ALA A 97 20.54 66.96 6.99
N LEU A 98 19.60 66.42 7.79
CA LEU A 98 19.39 64.98 7.95
C LEU A 98 18.23 64.43 7.11
N ASP A 99 17.65 65.23 6.21
CA ASP A 99 16.59 64.80 5.30
C ASP A 99 16.96 63.54 4.46
N PRO A 100 18.21 63.34 4.01
CA PRO A 100 18.58 62.11 3.31
C PRO A 100 18.32 60.85 4.14
N TYR A 101 18.71 60.83 5.42
CA TYR A 101 18.43 59.71 6.32
C TYR A 101 16.94 59.58 6.62
N ARG A 102 16.24 60.70 6.84
CA ARG A 102 14.79 60.70 7.06
C ARG A 102 14.05 60.11 5.86
N LYS A 103 14.44 60.45 4.64
CA LYS A 103 13.88 59.88 3.39
C LYS A 103 14.16 58.39 3.28
N GLN A 104 15.42 57.96 3.47
CA GLN A 104 15.77 56.53 3.43
C GLN A 104 14.94 55.70 4.42
N ILE A 105 14.81 56.14 5.68
CA ILE A 105 14.03 55.46 6.71
C ILE A 105 12.54 55.43 6.33
N THR A 106 11.99 56.54 5.84
CA THR A 106 10.57 56.65 5.44
C THR A 106 10.26 55.80 4.20
N GLU A 107 11.17 55.74 3.24
CA GLU A 107 11.05 54.87 2.05
C GLU A 107 11.05 53.39 2.45
N GLN A 108 11.96 52.98 3.34
CA GLN A 108 11.94 51.60 3.85
C GLN A 108 10.66 51.33 4.65
N GLN A 109 10.20 52.28 5.48
CA GLN A 109 8.94 52.17 6.22
C GLN A 109 7.73 51.95 5.29
N ALA A 110 7.66 52.68 4.17
CA ALA A 110 6.58 52.55 3.20
C ALA A 110 6.61 51.21 2.45
N ARG A 111 7.79 50.58 2.32
CA ARG A 111 7.92 49.24 1.72
C ARG A 111 7.39 48.13 2.63
N VAL A 112 7.52 48.25 3.95
CA VAL A 112 7.20 47.16 4.90
C VAL A 112 5.79 46.56 4.72
N PRO A 113 4.69 47.34 4.61
CA PRO A 113 3.36 46.78 4.44
C PRO A 113 3.15 46.01 3.13
N GLY A 114 3.92 46.34 2.08
CA GLY A 114 3.82 45.74 0.75
C GLY A 114 4.68 44.49 0.55
N LEU A 115 5.46 44.09 1.55
CA LEU A 115 6.31 42.90 1.47
C LEU A 115 5.44 41.64 1.37
N ALA A 116 5.74 40.82 0.37
CA ALA A 116 5.06 39.57 0.08
C ALA A 116 5.93 38.35 0.39
N LYS A 117 7.27 38.52 0.48
CA LYS A 117 8.21 37.42 0.72
C LYS A 117 9.20 37.69 1.84
N VAL A 118 9.64 36.63 2.52
CA VAL A 118 10.71 36.74 3.54
C VAL A 118 12.01 37.28 2.94
N THR A 119 12.35 36.86 1.72
CA THR A 119 13.55 37.37 1.00
C THR A 119 13.51 38.88 0.76
N GLU A 120 12.33 39.45 0.47
CA GLU A 120 12.16 40.90 0.34
C GLU A 120 12.34 41.61 1.69
N SER A 121 11.98 40.96 2.80
CA SER A 121 12.20 41.50 4.15
C SER A 121 13.67 41.55 4.53
N ASP A 122 14.48 40.59 4.08
CA ASP A 122 15.94 40.58 4.30
C ASP A 122 16.63 41.76 3.58
N GLU A 123 16.15 42.14 2.39
CA GLU A 123 16.65 43.33 1.67
C GLU A 123 16.39 44.63 2.44
N VAL A 124 15.19 44.77 3.01
CA VAL A 124 14.81 45.93 3.83
C VAL A 124 15.61 45.93 5.14
N GLU A 125 15.82 44.76 5.75
CA GLU A 125 16.64 44.61 6.97
C GLU A 125 18.08 45.05 6.71
N ALA A 126 18.67 44.63 5.59
CA ALA A 126 20.00 45.06 5.16
C ALA A 126 20.09 46.57 4.92
N ALA A 127 19.07 47.17 4.27
CA ALA A 127 19.02 48.62 4.05
C ALA A 127 18.93 49.41 5.37
N LEU A 128 18.08 48.97 6.32
CA LEU A 128 17.97 49.58 7.64
C LEU A 128 19.25 49.38 8.47
N ALA A 129 19.93 48.24 8.35
CA ALA A 129 21.21 47.99 8.99
C ALA A 129 22.30 48.95 8.47
N LYS A 130 22.32 49.20 7.16
CA LYS A 130 23.20 50.18 6.54
C LYS A 130 22.95 51.60 7.10
N SER A 131 21.70 52.08 7.07
CA SER A 131 21.36 53.40 7.62
C SER A 131 21.67 53.52 9.12
N SER A 132 21.52 52.44 9.89
CA SER A 132 21.91 52.39 11.32
C SER A 132 23.41 52.57 11.51
N SER A 133 24.22 51.87 10.71
CA SER A 133 25.69 52.00 10.76
C SER A 133 26.16 53.40 10.36
N GLU A 134 25.53 54.00 9.34
CA GLU A 134 25.83 55.37 8.92
C GLU A 134 25.46 56.42 9.99
N LEU A 135 24.33 56.24 10.69
CA LEU A 135 23.93 57.08 11.83
C LEU A 135 24.83 56.93 13.06
N GLU A 136 25.31 55.72 13.36
CA GLU A 136 26.31 55.48 14.42
C GLU A 136 27.64 56.19 14.09
N MET A 137 28.06 56.12 12.83
CA MET A 137 29.24 56.82 12.33
C MET A 137 29.06 58.33 12.43
N LEU A 138 27.89 58.86 12.04
CA LEU A 138 27.56 60.27 12.20
C LEU A 138 27.61 60.70 13.68
N THR A 139 27.05 59.91 14.59
CA THR A 139 27.12 60.16 16.04
C THR A 139 28.57 60.24 16.52
N THR A 140 29.42 59.32 16.06
CA THR A 140 30.86 59.28 16.39
C THR A 140 31.59 60.52 15.86
N ILE A 141 31.29 60.93 14.62
CA ILE A 141 31.86 62.13 14.01
C ILE A 141 31.44 63.36 14.81
N VAL A 142 30.13 63.55 15.05
CA VAL A 142 29.58 64.69 15.79
C VAL A 142 30.18 64.78 17.20
N SER A 143 30.35 63.66 17.90
CA SER A 143 30.97 63.62 19.23
C SER A 143 32.45 64.04 19.21
N GLY A 144 33.14 63.90 18.07
CA GLY A 144 34.53 64.30 17.86
C GLY A 144 34.71 65.72 17.32
N LEU A 145 33.63 66.39 16.89
CA LEU A 145 33.68 67.76 16.37
C LEU A 145 33.86 68.76 17.51
N LYS A 146 34.74 69.75 17.31
CA LYS A 146 34.92 70.87 18.25
C LYS A 146 33.85 71.94 18.03
N ILE A 147 32.63 71.67 18.46
CA ILE A 147 31.53 72.64 18.39
C ILE A 147 31.66 73.64 19.53
N LYS A 148 31.68 74.94 19.22
CA LYS A 148 31.87 76.01 20.22
C LYS A 148 30.66 76.22 21.14
N ASP A 149 29.46 75.88 20.65
CA ASP A 149 28.20 76.03 21.37
C ASP A 149 27.65 74.67 21.82
N ALA A 150 27.47 74.50 23.12
CA ALA A 150 26.94 73.27 23.71
C ALA A 150 25.44 73.04 23.37
N THR A 151 24.68 74.11 23.09
CA THR A 151 23.26 74.00 22.73
C THR A 151 23.07 73.43 21.32
N GLU A 152 23.92 73.83 20.39
CA GLU A 152 23.91 73.30 19.01
C GLU A 152 24.34 71.83 18.94
N THR A 153 25.34 71.43 19.74
CA THR A 153 25.71 70.01 19.91
C THR A 153 24.53 69.18 20.42
N THR A 154 23.79 69.70 21.41
CA THR A 154 22.64 69.01 21.99
C THR A 154 21.53 68.81 20.95
N ARG A 155 21.24 69.85 20.15
CA ARG A 155 20.24 69.80 19.09
C ARG A 155 20.55 68.74 18.02
N ILE A 156 21.80 68.67 17.56
CA ILE A 156 22.22 67.67 16.57
C ILE A 156 22.07 66.24 17.15
N ILE A 157 22.44 66.02 18.41
CA ILE A 157 22.30 64.72 19.07
C ILE A 157 20.82 64.34 19.24
N GLU A 158 19.93 65.28 19.58
CA GLU A 158 18.48 65.04 19.66
C GLU A 158 17.88 64.69 18.29
N ASP A 159 18.30 65.36 17.22
CA ASP A 159 17.85 65.08 15.86
C ASP A 159 18.29 63.68 15.40
N ILE A 160 19.54 63.29 15.70
CA ILE A 160 20.05 61.93 15.44
C ILE A 160 19.32 60.89 16.29
N SER A 161 19.08 61.17 17.57
CA SER A 161 18.34 60.28 18.48
C SER A 161 16.91 60.03 17.99
N THR A 162 16.28 61.07 17.43
CA THR A 162 14.95 60.96 16.79
C THR A 162 14.99 60.03 15.57
N LEU A 163 16.04 60.09 14.75
CA LEU A 163 16.21 59.16 13.62
C LEU A 163 16.45 57.71 14.08
N PHE A 164 17.22 57.50 15.15
CA PHE A 164 17.36 56.17 15.76
C PHE A 164 16.03 55.62 16.27
N ALA A 165 15.21 56.46 16.90
CA ALA A 165 13.88 56.07 17.34
C ALA A 165 12.98 55.67 16.15
N GLN A 166 13.00 56.45 15.06
CA GLN A 166 12.28 56.12 13.82
C GLN A 166 12.79 54.81 13.21
N LEU A 167 14.11 54.63 13.10
CA LEU A 167 14.72 53.43 12.55
C LEU A 167 14.37 52.18 13.37
N ASN A 168 14.42 52.26 14.70
CA ASN A 168 14.05 51.17 15.58
C ASN A 168 12.55 50.84 15.50
N GLN A 169 11.70 51.85 15.32
CA GLN A 169 10.27 51.64 15.05
C GLN A 169 10.06 50.86 13.76
N VAL A 170 10.73 51.24 12.66
CA VAL A 170 10.64 50.52 11.38
C VAL A 170 11.17 49.09 11.52
N ARG A 171 12.31 48.88 12.20
CA ARG A 171 12.85 47.54 12.50
C ARG A 171 11.84 46.66 13.25
N SER A 172 11.14 47.21 14.24
CA SER A 172 10.12 46.48 14.99
C SER A 172 8.95 46.05 14.08
N VAL A 173 8.45 46.96 13.23
CA VAL A 173 7.38 46.66 12.28
C VAL A 173 7.83 45.64 11.23
N LEU A 174 9.05 45.78 10.71
CA LEU A 174 9.65 44.82 9.77
C LEU A 174 9.79 43.44 10.39
N ARG A 175 10.25 43.35 11.64
CA ARG A 175 10.38 42.06 12.36
C ARG A 175 9.03 41.37 12.53
N ASN A 176 7.99 42.11 12.88
CA ASN A 176 6.64 41.54 12.97
C ASN A 176 6.15 41.05 11.61
N ARG A 177 6.34 41.85 10.55
CA ARG A 177 5.94 41.47 9.19
C ARG A 177 6.71 40.26 8.67
N ARG A 178 8.02 40.18 8.94
CA ARG A 178 8.87 39.04 8.60
C ARG A 178 8.40 37.77 9.30
N ASN A 179 8.05 37.84 10.58
CA ASN A 179 7.50 36.71 11.31
C ASN A 179 6.15 36.23 10.75
N GLU A 180 5.25 37.15 10.38
CA GLU A 180 3.99 36.80 9.71
C GLU A 180 4.22 36.10 8.37
N LEU A 181 5.12 36.65 7.53
CA LEU A 181 5.48 36.07 6.25
C LEU A 181 6.10 34.69 6.42
N ALA A 182 7.06 34.55 7.33
CA ALA A 182 7.71 33.27 7.65
C ALA A 182 6.72 32.21 8.13
N LYS A 183 5.72 32.59 8.94
CA LYS A 183 4.66 31.66 9.36
C LYS A 183 3.79 31.23 8.18
N SER A 184 3.44 32.14 7.27
CA SER A 184 2.61 31.82 6.10
C SER A 184 3.33 31.00 5.02
N GLU A 185 4.59 31.36 4.71
CA GLU A 185 5.43 30.64 3.75
C GLU A 185 5.85 29.26 4.30
N GLY A 186 6.24 29.21 5.58
CA GLY A 186 6.55 27.98 6.29
C GLY A 186 5.37 27.02 6.27
N ALA A 187 4.15 27.50 6.52
CA ALA A 187 2.94 26.69 6.46
C ALA A 187 2.70 26.11 5.06
N ALA A 188 2.81 26.93 4.01
CA ALA A 188 2.63 26.47 2.63
C ALA A 188 3.69 25.44 2.23
N GLN A 189 4.95 25.68 2.58
CA GLN A 189 6.05 24.76 2.30
C GLN A 189 5.91 23.44 3.07
N PHE A 190 5.54 23.51 4.34
CA PHE A 190 5.30 22.35 5.20
C PHE A 190 4.17 21.48 4.64
N GLN A 191 3.01 22.07 4.30
CA GLN A 191 1.88 21.33 3.72
C GLN A 191 2.23 20.67 2.38
N ALA A 192 3.02 21.33 1.53
CA ALA A 192 3.50 20.72 0.28
C ALA A 192 4.41 19.50 0.54
N GLN A 193 5.35 19.61 1.50
CA GLN A 193 6.23 18.50 1.87
C GLN A 193 5.48 17.35 2.54
N LEU A 194 4.52 17.66 3.42
CA LEU A 194 3.67 16.67 4.08
C LEU A 194 2.82 15.88 3.07
N SER A 195 2.33 16.57 2.03
CA SER A 195 1.61 15.94 0.93
C SER A 195 2.51 14.98 0.13
N LEU A 196 3.74 15.40 -0.19
CA LEU A 196 4.74 14.55 -0.87
C LEU A 196 5.14 13.33 -0.02
N LEU A 197 5.31 13.51 1.29
CA LEU A 197 5.58 12.42 2.22
C LEU A 197 4.42 11.41 2.20
N SER A 198 3.17 11.89 2.29
CA SER A 198 1.98 11.03 2.26
C SER A 198 1.89 10.22 0.97
N GLN A 199 2.17 10.83 -0.19
CA GLN A 199 2.25 10.13 -1.47
C GLN A 199 3.38 9.10 -1.51
N SER A 200 4.55 9.44 -0.95
CA SER A 200 5.69 8.55 -0.87
C SER A 200 5.40 7.32 -0.01
N VAL A 201 4.73 7.49 1.14
CA VAL A 201 4.28 6.39 2.01
C VAL A 201 3.38 5.42 1.24
N LEU A 202 2.38 5.93 0.50
CA LEU A 202 1.49 5.10 -0.31
C LEU A 202 2.27 4.31 -1.37
N ASN A 203 3.14 4.98 -2.13
CA ASN A 203 3.98 4.34 -3.15
C ASN A 203 4.89 3.25 -2.57
N TYR A 204 5.51 3.53 -1.41
CA TYR A 204 6.35 2.56 -0.72
C TYR A 204 5.55 1.34 -0.23
N LEU A 205 4.33 1.52 0.27
CA LEU A 205 3.44 0.42 0.65
C LEU A 205 3.05 -0.46 -0.53
N GLU A 206 2.87 0.11 -1.72
CA GLU A 206 2.56 -0.63 -2.95
C GLU A 206 3.76 -1.46 -3.44
N ILE A 207 4.95 -0.86 -3.49
CA ILE A 207 6.17 -1.50 -4.00
C ILE A 207 6.76 -2.53 -3.01
N ALA A 208 6.45 -2.41 -1.72
CA ALA A 208 6.85 -3.39 -0.73
C ALA A 208 6.10 -4.73 -0.92
N THR A 209 6.76 -5.67 -1.59
CA THR A 209 6.24 -7.01 -1.91
C THR A 209 6.77 -8.12 -0.99
N THR A 210 7.72 -7.83 -0.10
CA THR A 210 8.24 -8.79 0.89
C THR A 210 8.29 -8.14 2.28
N PRO A 211 8.27 -8.93 3.37
CA PRO A 211 8.38 -8.40 4.72
C PRO A 211 9.60 -7.50 4.93
N GLU A 212 10.76 -7.88 4.38
CA GLU A 212 12.02 -7.15 4.50
C GLU A 212 11.94 -5.80 3.78
N LYS A 213 11.31 -5.76 2.60
CA LYS A 213 11.07 -4.52 1.86
C LYS A 213 10.14 -3.57 2.62
N CYS A 214 9.20 -4.07 3.41
CA CYS A 214 8.37 -3.22 4.28
C CYS A 214 9.24 -2.52 5.34
N ASP A 215 10.17 -3.24 5.97
CA ASP A 215 11.03 -2.69 7.01
C ASP A 215 12.02 -1.64 6.43
N GLU A 216 12.60 -1.92 5.26
CA GLU A 216 13.45 -0.96 4.54
C GLU A 216 12.69 0.32 4.13
N ALA A 217 11.46 0.16 3.65
CA ALA A 217 10.62 1.27 3.23
C ALA A 217 10.17 2.12 4.42
N LEU A 218 9.77 1.49 5.53
CA LEU A 218 9.46 2.18 6.78
C LEU A 218 10.66 2.99 7.27
N THR A 219 11.86 2.40 7.25
CA THR A 219 13.10 3.11 7.65
C THR A 219 13.31 4.37 6.82
N ARG A 220 13.11 4.32 5.50
CA ARG A 220 13.22 5.51 4.63
C ARG A 220 12.18 6.59 4.96
N VAL A 221 10.94 6.19 5.23
CA VAL A 221 9.88 7.12 5.63
C VAL A 221 10.20 7.79 6.96
N LEU A 222 10.72 7.04 7.94
CA LEU A 222 11.10 7.58 9.24
C LEU A 222 12.24 8.60 9.13
N VAL A 223 13.24 8.34 8.28
CA VAL A 223 14.31 9.31 7.99
C VAL A 223 13.75 10.58 7.36
N GLN A 224 12.82 10.47 6.40
CA GLN A 224 12.18 11.65 5.81
C GLN A 224 11.38 12.47 6.84
N ILE A 225 10.71 11.81 7.78
CA ILE A 225 10.01 12.48 8.88
C ILE A 225 11.01 13.23 9.77
N GLU A 226 12.12 12.59 10.16
CA GLU A 226 13.18 13.20 10.99
C GLU A 226 13.86 14.40 10.31
N GLU A 227 14.11 14.31 8.99
CA GLU A 227 14.59 15.43 8.18
C GLU A 227 13.62 16.61 8.19
N MET A 228 12.31 16.34 8.11
CA MET A 228 11.28 17.37 8.23
C MET A 228 11.21 17.96 9.64
N GLU A 229 11.29 17.14 10.69
CA GLU A 229 11.31 17.61 12.10
C GLU A 229 12.48 18.58 12.33
N THR A 230 13.65 18.27 11.80
CA THR A 230 14.84 19.14 11.91
C THR A 230 14.62 20.47 11.17
N ARG A 231 14.12 20.41 9.93
CA ARG A 231 13.94 21.58 9.06
C ARG A 231 12.88 22.56 9.56
N PHE A 232 11.84 22.07 10.21
CA PHE A 232 10.68 22.86 10.66
C PHE A 232 10.63 23.04 12.18
N SER A 233 11.77 22.87 12.86
CA SER A 233 11.92 22.92 14.32
C SER A 233 11.50 24.23 15.00
N GLU A 234 11.31 25.31 14.24
CA GLU A 234 10.89 26.62 14.76
C GLU A 234 9.38 26.71 15.05
N PHE A 235 8.58 25.70 14.67
CA PHE A 235 7.11 25.71 14.78
C PHE A 235 6.56 24.44 15.45
N ASP A 236 6.18 24.55 16.73
CA ASP A 236 5.64 23.43 17.52
C ASP A 236 4.38 22.78 16.92
N GLU A 237 3.56 23.55 16.21
CA GLU A 237 2.35 23.07 15.52
C GLU A 237 2.69 21.96 14.49
N TYR A 238 3.82 22.06 13.80
CA TYR A 238 4.25 21.10 12.78
C TYR A 238 4.79 19.80 13.37
N ALA A 239 5.42 19.88 14.55
CA ALA A 239 5.89 18.69 15.27
C ALA A 239 4.72 17.74 15.59
N THR A 240 3.57 18.30 15.96
CA THR A 240 2.36 17.49 16.25
C THR A 240 1.86 16.75 15.01
N GLU A 241 1.84 17.41 13.84
CA GLU A 241 1.44 16.76 12.58
C GLU A 241 2.43 15.67 12.14
N LEU A 242 3.74 15.89 12.32
CA LEU A 242 4.77 14.89 11.99
C LEU A 242 4.70 13.66 12.89
N ILE A 243 4.46 13.85 14.19
CA ILE A 243 4.19 12.75 15.12
C ILE A 243 2.97 11.96 14.66
N SER A 244 1.87 12.64 14.32
CA SER A 244 0.66 11.97 13.82
C SER A 244 0.94 11.17 12.54
N LYS A 245 1.74 11.70 11.60
CA LYS A 245 2.14 10.97 10.39
C LYS A 245 3.03 9.77 10.67
N ARG A 246 3.92 9.86 11.66
CA ARG A 246 4.73 8.72 12.10
C ARG A 246 3.84 7.61 12.68
N GLU A 247 2.90 7.98 13.54
CA GLU A 247 1.91 7.06 14.13
C GLU A 247 0.94 6.47 13.11
N GLU A 248 0.73 7.12 11.96
CA GLU A 248 -0.03 6.55 10.84
C GLU A 248 0.82 5.58 10.00
N ALA A 249 2.06 5.95 9.69
CA ALA A 249 2.93 5.18 8.81
C ALA A 249 3.38 3.85 9.41
N GLN A 250 3.83 3.84 10.67
CA GLN A 250 4.31 2.63 11.35
C GLN A 250 3.30 1.47 11.32
N PRO A 251 2.06 1.62 11.82
CA PRO A 251 1.08 0.54 11.81
C PRO A 251 0.64 0.17 10.38
N ALA A 252 0.68 1.09 9.42
CA ALA A 252 0.38 0.77 8.02
C ALA A 252 1.42 -0.21 7.42
N PHE A 253 2.71 0.06 7.65
CA PHE A 253 3.78 -0.85 7.22
C PHE A 253 3.77 -2.17 7.99
N GLU A 254 3.51 -2.15 9.30
CA GLU A 254 3.37 -3.38 10.10
C GLU A 254 2.20 -4.25 9.61
N SER A 255 1.05 -3.65 9.34
CA SER A 255 -0.12 -4.35 8.79
C SER A 255 0.17 -4.93 7.40
N ARG A 256 0.89 -4.20 6.54
CA ARG A 256 1.33 -4.70 5.24
C ARG A 256 2.29 -5.88 5.39
N ARG A 257 3.29 -5.76 6.27
CA ARG A 257 4.24 -6.83 6.58
C ARG A 257 3.52 -8.08 7.07
N GLN A 258 2.61 -7.93 8.02
CA GLN A 258 1.83 -9.06 8.56
C GLN A 258 1.03 -9.77 7.46
N ARG A 259 0.34 -9.02 6.58
CA ARG A 259 -0.41 -9.60 5.45
C ARG A 259 0.48 -10.38 4.49
N LEU A 260 1.69 -9.88 4.20
CA LEU A 260 2.65 -10.57 3.34
C LEU A 260 3.18 -11.86 4.01
N THR A 261 3.51 -11.79 5.29
CA THR A 261 3.93 -12.97 6.08
C THR A 261 2.83 -14.03 6.14
N ASP A 262 1.59 -13.63 6.38
CA ASP A 262 0.45 -14.56 6.41
C ASP A 262 0.21 -15.20 5.04
N SER A 263 0.32 -14.42 3.96
CA SER A 263 0.20 -14.93 2.59
C SER A 263 1.32 -15.93 2.26
N LEU A 264 2.56 -15.63 2.66
CA LEU A 264 3.71 -16.52 2.49
C LEU A 264 3.48 -17.84 3.25
N ASN A 265 3.10 -17.75 4.52
CA ASN A 265 2.83 -18.92 5.37
C ASN A 265 1.72 -19.80 4.79
N ARG A 266 0.61 -19.20 4.32
CA ARG A 266 -0.49 -19.96 3.67
C ARG A 266 -0.03 -20.66 2.40
N ARG A 267 0.81 -20.02 1.59
CA ARG A 267 1.38 -20.64 0.38
C ARG A 267 2.27 -21.82 0.76
N CYS A 268 3.20 -21.65 1.68
CA CYS A 268 4.08 -22.73 2.16
C CYS A 268 3.28 -23.89 2.78
N GLN A 269 2.20 -23.60 3.51
CA GLN A 269 1.31 -24.63 4.06
C GLN A 269 0.60 -25.41 2.95
N THR A 270 0.08 -24.73 1.93
CA THR A 270 -0.60 -25.35 0.79
C THR A 270 0.34 -26.27 0.00
N LEU A 271 1.56 -25.80 -0.28
CA LEU A 271 2.60 -26.60 -0.93
C LEU A 271 2.97 -27.83 -0.09
N GLY A 272 3.15 -27.64 1.22
CA GLY A 272 3.40 -28.70 2.18
C GLY A 272 2.34 -29.80 2.17
N GLN A 273 1.05 -29.42 2.29
CA GLN A 273 -0.07 -30.35 2.22
C GLN A 273 -0.18 -31.06 0.87
N SER A 274 0.18 -30.40 -0.23
CA SER A 274 0.29 -31.04 -1.54
C SER A 274 1.42 -32.08 -1.56
N GLY A 275 2.58 -31.76 -0.99
CA GLY A 275 3.70 -32.68 -0.84
C GLY A 275 3.33 -33.92 -0.04
N GLU A 276 2.61 -33.76 1.07
CA GLU A 276 2.13 -34.86 1.92
C GLU A 276 1.16 -35.82 1.21
N ARG A 277 0.21 -35.28 0.43
CA ARG A 277 -0.71 -36.10 -0.37
C ARG A 277 0.03 -36.88 -1.44
N ILE A 278 1.02 -36.25 -2.08
CA ILE A 278 1.90 -36.92 -3.03
C ILE A 278 2.71 -38.03 -2.34
N LEU A 279 3.34 -37.75 -1.19
CA LEU A 279 4.07 -38.76 -0.41
C LEU A 279 3.21 -39.97 -0.04
N THR A 280 1.95 -39.74 0.35
CA THR A 280 1.00 -40.81 0.64
C THR A 280 0.75 -41.68 -0.60
N SER A 281 0.61 -41.05 -1.77
CA SER A 281 0.40 -41.74 -3.05
C SER A 281 1.65 -42.51 -3.48
N VAL A 282 2.84 -41.91 -3.33
CA VAL A 282 4.16 -42.55 -3.53
C VAL A 282 4.25 -43.80 -2.67
N ARG A 283 3.97 -43.71 -1.37
CA ARG A 283 4.00 -44.85 -0.45
C ARG A 283 3.08 -45.99 -0.90
N ASN A 284 1.84 -45.67 -1.29
CA ASN A 284 0.88 -46.67 -1.75
C ASN A 284 1.34 -47.34 -3.06
N ARG A 285 1.93 -46.57 -3.99
CA ARG A 285 2.48 -47.10 -5.23
C ARG A 285 3.67 -48.01 -4.97
N LEU A 286 4.59 -47.61 -4.10
CA LEU A 286 5.76 -48.41 -3.75
C LEU A 286 5.39 -49.76 -3.12
N ALA A 287 4.29 -49.83 -2.37
CA ALA A 287 3.81 -51.07 -1.75
C ALA A 287 3.35 -52.15 -2.77
N SER A 288 3.09 -51.76 -4.02
CA SER A 288 2.68 -52.67 -5.10
C SER A 288 3.84 -53.33 -5.85
N PHE A 289 5.06 -52.82 -5.69
CA PHE A 289 6.23 -53.37 -6.37
C PHE A 289 6.73 -54.65 -5.70
N ALA A 290 7.27 -55.55 -6.52
CA ALA A 290 7.75 -56.86 -6.09
C ALA A 290 9.28 -56.96 -6.12
N LYS A 291 9.95 -56.06 -6.87
CA LYS A 291 11.40 -56.07 -7.00
C LYS A 291 12.03 -54.72 -6.63
N PRO A 292 13.20 -54.70 -5.96
CA PRO A 292 13.92 -53.46 -5.64
C PRO A 292 14.21 -52.57 -6.85
N GLU A 293 14.52 -53.15 -8.01
CA GLU A 293 14.85 -52.41 -9.23
C GLU A 293 13.66 -51.58 -9.74
N GLU A 294 12.43 -52.08 -9.55
CA GLU A 294 11.19 -51.38 -9.93
C GLU A 294 10.99 -50.11 -9.10
N VAL A 295 11.29 -50.18 -7.80
CA VAL A 295 11.24 -49.01 -6.89
C VAL A 295 12.22 -47.94 -7.34
N HIS A 296 13.48 -48.31 -7.64
CA HIS A 296 14.50 -47.36 -8.07
C HIS A 296 14.17 -46.76 -9.44
N SER A 297 13.76 -47.57 -10.40
CA SER A 297 13.39 -47.10 -11.74
C SER A 297 12.20 -46.15 -11.70
N TRP A 298 11.19 -46.44 -10.88
CA TRP A 298 10.00 -45.61 -10.76
C TRP A 298 10.30 -44.30 -10.02
N LEU A 299 11.03 -44.32 -8.90
CA LEU A 299 11.42 -43.10 -8.17
C LEU A 299 12.33 -42.16 -9.00
N ALA A 300 13.06 -42.70 -9.98
CA ALA A 300 13.89 -41.91 -10.88
C ALA A 300 13.08 -41.23 -11.99
N GLY A 301 12.10 -41.93 -12.58
CA GLY A 301 11.41 -41.48 -13.79
C GLY A 301 9.97 -40.98 -13.62
N ASP A 302 9.34 -41.16 -12.46
CA ASP A 302 7.92 -40.85 -12.29
C ASP A 302 7.64 -39.35 -12.09
N ALA A 303 6.62 -38.85 -12.78
CA ALA A 303 6.23 -37.44 -12.76
C ALA A 303 5.72 -36.97 -11.39
N MET A 304 5.11 -37.85 -10.59
CA MET A 304 4.65 -37.53 -9.24
C MET A 304 5.84 -37.29 -8.30
N VAL A 305 6.89 -38.09 -8.44
CA VAL A 305 8.12 -37.95 -7.64
C VAL A 305 8.92 -36.71 -8.07
N ALA A 306 8.98 -36.42 -9.38
CA ALA A 306 9.53 -35.17 -9.88
C ALA A 306 8.78 -33.96 -9.29
N LYS A 307 7.44 -33.96 -9.35
CA LYS A 307 6.61 -32.91 -8.77
C LYS A 307 6.83 -32.74 -7.27
N LEU A 308 7.03 -33.83 -6.51
CA LEU A 308 7.36 -33.72 -5.09
C LEU A 308 8.70 -33.02 -4.85
N ARG A 309 9.72 -33.31 -5.67
CA ARG A 309 11.03 -32.63 -5.60
C ARG A 309 10.90 -31.15 -5.95
N ASP A 310 10.10 -30.80 -6.96
CA ASP A 310 9.83 -29.41 -7.33
C ASP A 310 9.17 -28.64 -6.18
N LEU A 311 8.17 -29.24 -5.51
CA LEU A 311 7.52 -28.63 -4.34
C LEU A 311 8.50 -28.41 -3.17
N ILE A 312 9.42 -29.35 -2.94
CA ILE A 312 10.48 -29.21 -1.93
C ILE A 312 11.41 -28.04 -2.28
N GLU A 313 11.79 -27.89 -3.55
CA GLU A 313 12.62 -26.78 -4.00
C GLU A 313 11.88 -25.43 -3.91
N GLU A 314 10.59 -25.40 -4.24
CA GLU A 314 9.76 -24.20 -4.09
C GLU A 314 9.65 -23.76 -2.63
N LEU A 315 9.44 -24.69 -1.70
CA LEU A 315 9.44 -24.40 -0.26
C LEU A 315 10.77 -23.79 0.21
N ARG A 316 11.91 -24.30 -0.28
CA ARG A 316 13.23 -23.72 0.01
C ARG A 316 13.38 -22.30 -0.54
N LYS A 317 12.93 -22.05 -1.77
CA LYS A 317 12.94 -20.71 -2.39
C LYS A 317 12.07 -19.71 -1.61
N LEU A 318 11.00 -20.19 -0.98
CA LEU A 318 10.11 -19.39 -0.14
C LEU A 318 10.60 -19.23 1.31
N GLY A 319 11.74 -19.84 1.69
CA GLY A 319 12.33 -19.73 3.02
C GLY A 319 11.84 -20.76 4.04
N ASP A 320 10.95 -21.68 3.68
CA ASP A 320 10.44 -22.73 4.57
C ASP A 320 11.29 -24.02 4.45
N SER A 321 12.54 -23.92 4.91
CA SER A 321 13.52 -25.01 4.85
C SER A 321 13.13 -26.21 5.71
N VAL A 322 12.54 -25.96 6.88
CA VAL A 322 12.14 -27.01 7.83
C VAL A 322 11.17 -27.98 7.19
N ARG A 323 10.09 -27.47 6.56
CA ARG A 323 9.10 -28.34 5.91
C ARG A 323 9.66 -29.03 4.67
N ALA A 324 10.52 -28.33 3.91
CA ALA A 324 11.19 -28.92 2.76
C ALA A 324 12.06 -30.13 3.16
N ASP A 325 12.84 -29.99 4.23
CA ASP A 325 13.73 -31.03 4.73
C ASP A 325 12.95 -32.20 5.36
N GLU A 326 11.82 -31.92 6.01
CA GLU A 326 10.90 -32.95 6.49
C GLU A 326 10.35 -33.81 5.34
N LEU A 327 9.79 -33.18 4.30
CA LEU A 327 9.29 -33.88 3.11
C LEU A 327 10.39 -34.69 2.41
N GLN A 328 11.58 -34.13 2.29
CA GLN A 328 12.72 -34.82 1.68
C GLN A 328 13.15 -36.05 2.51
N THR A 329 13.19 -35.90 3.83
CA THR A 329 13.52 -37.00 4.75
C THR A 329 12.48 -38.10 4.64
N ARG A 330 11.19 -37.75 4.68
CA ARG A 330 10.09 -38.72 4.57
C ARG A 330 10.09 -39.45 3.22
N LEU A 331 10.45 -38.79 2.12
CA LEU A 331 10.61 -39.45 0.83
C LEU A 331 11.70 -40.54 0.88
N LYS A 332 12.85 -40.22 1.49
CA LYS A 332 13.94 -41.20 1.68
C LYS A 332 13.52 -42.36 2.58
N THR A 333 12.83 -42.07 3.68
CA THR A 333 12.31 -43.09 4.60
C THR A 333 11.34 -44.02 3.88
N VAL A 334 10.37 -43.49 3.13
CA VAL A 334 9.40 -44.28 2.35
C VAL A 334 10.09 -45.19 1.33
N GLN A 335 11.16 -44.71 0.69
CA GLN A 335 11.98 -45.53 -0.20
C GLN A 335 12.65 -46.68 0.56
N GLN A 336 13.32 -46.40 1.69
CA GLN A 336 14.03 -47.41 2.48
C GLN A 336 13.07 -48.47 3.04
N ASP A 337 11.94 -48.05 3.59
CA ASP A 337 10.91 -48.94 4.15
C ASP A 337 10.30 -49.85 3.09
N SER A 338 10.03 -49.32 1.90
CA SER A 338 9.52 -50.13 0.78
C SER A 338 10.54 -51.20 0.35
N LEU A 339 11.81 -50.84 0.20
CA LEU A 339 12.86 -51.81 -0.16
C LEU A 339 13.01 -52.91 0.90
N LYS A 340 12.89 -52.55 2.18
CA LYS A 340 12.89 -53.53 3.27
C LYS A 340 11.67 -54.45 3.20
N GLN A 341 10.47 -53.91 3.05
CA GLN A 341 9.24 -54.71 2.92
C GLN A 341 9.28 -55.68 1.74
N ILE A 342 9.86 -55.28 0.61
CA ILE A 342 10.03 -56.16 -0.55
C ILE A 342 10.95 -57.33 -0.20
N ARG A 343 12.09 -57.09 0.47
CA ARG A 343 13.01 -58.15 0.91
C ARG A 343 12.34 -59.10 1.90
N ASP A 344 11.68 -58.55 2.92
CA ASP A 344 10.98 -59.33 3.94
C ASP A 344 9.90 -60.23 3.29
N LYS A 345 9.13 -59.71 2.31
CA LYS A 345 8.16 -60.50 1.54
C LYS A 345 8.83 -61.58 0.68
N ALA A 346 9.94 -61.27 0.00
CA ALA A 346 10.64 -62.23 -0.83
C ALA A 346 11.22 -63.41 -0.02
N GLU A 347 11.58 -63.18 1.24
CA GLU A 347 12.04 -64.23 2.16
C GLU A 347 10.90 -65.12 2.70
N LEU A 348 9.71 -64.54 2.90
CA LEU A 348 8.54 -65.23 3.48
C LEU A 348 7.73 -66.05 2.47
N PHE A 349 7.60 -65.56 1.24
CA PHE A 349 6.72 -66.12 0.21
C PHE A 349 7.49 -66.99 -0.79
N VAL A 350 6.97 -68.20 -1.06
CA VAL A 350 7.56 -69.19 -1.97
C VAL A 350 6.55 -69.52 -3.07
N ASP A 351 7.01 -70.09 -4.19
CA ASP A 351 6.16 -70.54 -5.30
C ASP A 351 5.17 -69.47 -5.83
N GLY A 352 5.64 -68.23 -6.06
CA GLY A 352 4.83 -67.18 -6.71
C GLY A 352 3.88 -66.37 -5.81
N GLY A 353 3.96 -66.56 -4.48
CA GLY A 353 3.25 -65.71 -3.51
C GLY A 353 1.99 -66.32 -2.89
N ASP A 354 1.68 -67.58 -3.19
CA ASP A 354 0.48 -68.26 -2.69
C ASP A 354 0.77 -69.14 -1.46
N LEU A 355 2.06 -69.34 -1.14
CA LEU A 355 2.52 -70.12 -0.01
C LEU A 355 3.51 -69.31 0.85
N ILE A 356 3.27 -69.24 2.16
CA ILE A 356 4.29 -68.80 3.13
C ILE A 356 5.01 -70.03 3.65
N GLN A 357 6.35 -69.98 3.70
CA GLN A 357 7.18 -71.05 4.25
C GLN A 357 7.76 -70.65 5.61
N LEU A 358 7.34 -71.35 6.66
CA LEU A 358 7.91 -71.22 8.01
C LEU A 358 8.63 -72.52 8.36
N GLY A 359 9.96 -72.50 8.25
CA GLY A 359 10.79 -73.68 8.41
C GLY A 359 10.49 -74.75 7.35
N ARG A 360 9.91 -75.88 7.78
CA ARG A 360 9.55 -77.01 6.91
C ARG A 360 8.08 -77.01 6.45
N HIS A 361 7.26 -76.12 6.99
CA HIS A 361 5.82 -76.10 6.73
C HIS A 361 5.46 -75.02 5.71
N LYS A 362 4.56 -75.35 4.78
CA LYS A 362 4.00 -74.42 3.80
C LYS A 362 2.53 -74.14 4.14
N PHE A 363 2.14 -72.87 4.10
CA PHE A 363 0.77 -72.42 4.40
C PHE A 363 0.19 -71.65 3.23
N SER A 364 -1.03 -71.99 2.80
CA SER A 364 -1.74 -71.22 1.77
C SER A 364 -2.17 -69.86 2.29
N VAL A 365 -1.92 -68.82 1.51
CA VAL A 365 -2.30 -67.45 1.86
C VAL A 365 -3.52 -67.03 1.08
N ASN A 366 -4.57 -66.61 1.80
CA ASN A 366 -5.68 -65.92 1.16
C ASN A 366 -5.27 -64.47 0.85
N ARG A 367 -5.28 -64.10 -0.43
CA ARG A 367 -4.91 -62.77 -0.93
C ARG A 367 -6.12 -61.89 -1.19
N GLN A 368 -7.33 -62.39 -0.97
CA GLN A 368 -8.56 -61.59 -1.08
C GLN A 368 -8.63 -60.60 0.09
N PRO A 369 -8.95 -59.32 -0.16
CA PRO A 369 -9.21 -58.37 0.91
C PRO A 369 -10.41 -58.86 1.74
N LEU A 370 -10.29 -58.72 3.06
CA LEU A 370 -11.34 -59.08 4.02
C LEU A 370 -12.38 -57.95 4.03
N GLU A 371 -13.51 -58.17 3.39
CA GLU A 371 -14.58 -57.19 3.18
C GLU A 371 -15.92 -57.79 3.59
N LEU A 372 -16.80 -56.95 4.16
CA LEU A 372 -18.17 -57.32 4.46
C LEU A 372 -19.04 -57.01 3.25
N ALA A 373 -19.63 -58.04 2.64
CA ALA A 373 -20.53 -57.93 1.51
C ALA A 373 -21.93 -58.43 1.87
N VAL A 374 -22.94 -57.93 1.17
CA VAL A 374 -24.31 -58.48 1.20
C VAL A 374 -24.54 -59.21 -0.12
N LEU A 375 -24.93 -60.49 -0.04
CA LEU A 375 -25.10 -61.34 -1.21
C LEU A 375 -26.44 -62.10 -1.13
N PRO A 376 -27.13 -62.33 -2.25
CA PRO A 376 -28.27 -63.22 -2.29
C PRO A 376 -27.80 -64.67 -2.06
N ARG A 377 -28.44 -65.37 -1.12
CA ARG A 377 -28.13 -66.76 -0.76
C ARG A 377 -29.37 -67.46 -0.19
N ASP A 378 -29.61 -68.70 -0.64
CA ASP A 378 -30.69 -69.57 -0.13
C ASP A 378 -32.07 -68.89 -0.10
N GLY A 379 -32.35 -68.05 -1.11
CA GLY A 379 -33.62 -67.34 -1.27
C GLY A 379 -33.78 -66.05 -0.44
N GLY A 380 -32.77 -65.67 0.35
CA GLY A 380 -32.70 -64.44 1.17
C GLY A 380 -31.40 -63.66 0.94
N LEU A 381 -31.19 -62.56 1.67
CA LEU A 381 -29.89 -61.86 1.72
C LEU A 381 -29.05 -62.35 2.91
N ALA A 382 -27.72 -62.42 2.72
CA ALA A 382 -26.78 -62.76 3.78
C ALA A 382 -25.57 -61.81 3.79
N TYR A 383 -25.11 -61.47 4.99
CA TYR A 383 -23.77 -60.92 5.20
C TYR A 383 -22.73 -61.99 4.91
N HIS A 384 -21.69 -61.64 4.16
CA HIS A 384 -20.56 -62.50 3.88
C HIS A 384 -19.27 -61.76 4.15
N LEU A 385 -18.35 -62.39 4.88
CA LEU A 385 -16.99 -61.90 5.05
C LEU A 385 -16.10 -62.58 4.02
N THR A 386 -15.68 -61.84 3.00
CA THR A 386 -14.93 -62.36 1.85
C THR A 386 -13.67 -63.09 2.29
N GLY A 387 -13.35 -64.19 1.64
CA GLY A 387 -12.18 -64.99 1.99
C GLY A 387 -12.33 -65.86 3.25
N THR A 388 -13.51 -65.88 3.86
CA THR A 388 -13.86 -66.80 4.95
C THR A 388 -15.06 -67.67 4.58
N ARG A 389 -15.45 -68.60 5.44
CA ARG A 389 -16.72 -69.35 5.31
C ARG A 389 -17.86 -68.71 6.09
N PHE A 390 -17.70 -67.47 6.55
CA PHE A 390 -18.70 -66.78 7.35
C PHE A 390 -19.85 -66.30 6.47
N PHE A 391 -21.06 -66.71 6.85
CA PHE A 391 -22.32 -66.22 6.30
C PHE A 391 -23.32 -66.03 7.44
N GLU A 392 -24.02 -64.90 7.46
CA GLU A 392 -25.07 -64.61 8.42
C GLU A 392 -26.30 -64.07 7.68
N LYS A 393 -27.46 -64.71 7.86
CA LYS A 393 -28.69 -64.30 7.20
C LYS A 393 -29.13 -62.93 7.70
N ILE A 394 -29.57 -62.06 6.79
CA ILE A 394 -30.12 -60.76 7.15
C ILE A 394 -31.62 -60.91 7.44
N GLU A 395 -32.03 -60.64 8.67
CA GLU A 395 -33.44 -60.65 9.08
C GLU A 395 -33.99 -59.22 9.13
N SER A 396 -34.70 -58.81 8.07
CA SER A 396 -35.30 -57.47 7.99
C SER A 396 -36.57 -57.46 7.16
N ALA A 397 -37.71 -57.16 7.81
CA ALA A 397 -38.99 -57.02 7.14
C ALA A 397 -38.99 -55.92 6.07
N ALA A 398 -38.21 -54.85 6.27
CA ALA A 398 -38.08 -53.76 5.32
C ALA A 398 -37.33 -54.18 4.05
N LEU A 399 -36.28 -55.01 4.16
CA LEU A 399 -35.54 -55.52 3.01
C LEU A 399 -36.33 -56.60 2.26
N GLU A 400 -37.06 -57.45 2.97
CA GLU A 400 -37.94 -58.47 2.38
C GLU A 400 -39.06 -57.86 1.53
N ALA A 401 -39.63 -56.72 1.96
CA ALA A 401 -40.60 -55.98 1.15
C ALA A 401 -40.02 -55.48 -0.20
N GLN A 402 -38.69 -55.39 -0.31
CA GLN A 402 -37.96 -54.92 -1.49
C GLN A 402 -37.37 -56.05 -2.33
N ARG A 403 -37.84 -57.30 -2.15
CA ARG A 403 -37.32 -58.48 -2.88
C ARG A 403 -37.29 -58.33 -4.40
N HIS A 404 -38.22 -57.56 -4.95
CA HIS A 404 -38.33 -57.29 -6.38
C HIS A 404 -37.15 -56.50 -6.99
N VAL A 405 -36.28 -55.88 -6.18
CA VAL A 405 -35.09 -55.12 -6.65
C VAL A 405 -33.76 -55.73 -6.20
N TRP A 406 -33.75 -56.88 -5.54
CA TRP A 406 -32.49 -57.44 -5.01
C TRP A 406 -31.48 -57.82 -6.09
N ASP A 407 -31.97 -58.31 -7.23
CA ASP A 407 -31.13 -58.70 -8.37
C ASP A 407 -30.87 -57.53 -9.34
N GLN A 408 -31.29 -56.31 -8.98
CA GLN A 408 -31.13 -55.12 -9.81
C GLN A 408 -29.71 -54.56 -9.71
N ALA A 409 -28.95 -54.63 -10.80
CA ALA A 409 -27.55 -54.20 -10.83
C ALA A 409 -27.37 -52.67 -10.76
N VAL A 410 -28.31 -51.89 -11.30
CA VAL A 410 -28.27 -50.42 -11.35
C VAL A 410 -29.67 -49.83 -11.17
N VAL A 411 -29.78 -48.67 -10.52
CA VAL A 411 -31.08 -48.01 -10.25
C VAL A 411 -31.84 -47.64 -11.53
N SER A 412 -31.14 -47.45 -12.63
CA SER A 412 -31.69 -46.97 -13.91
C SER A 412 -32.30 -48.05 -14.79
N GLU A 413 -32.23 -49.33 -14.42
CA GLU A 413 -32.69 -50.43 -15.27
C GLU A 413 -33.31 -51.57 -14.47
N ASN A 414 -34.36 -52.18 -15.02
CA ASN A 414 -34.88 -53.47 -14.60
C ASN A 414 -35.56 -54.17 -15.79
N GLU A 415 -36.24 -55.30 -15.55
CA GLU A 415 -36.92 -56.06 -16.61
C GLU A 415 -38.00 -55.28 -17.37
N GLN A 416 -38.49 -54.17 -16.81
CA GLN A 416 -39.59 -53.37 -17.36
C GLN A 416 -39.16 -51.98 -17.84
N ILE A 417 -38.02 -51.47 -17.39
CA ILE A 417 -37.58 -50.10 -17.62
C ILE A 417 -36.16 -50.10 -18.15
N TYR A 418 -35.99 -49.52 -19.34
CA TYR A 418 -34.69 -49.32 -19.95
C TYR A 418 -33.96 -48.07 -19.40
N ARG A 419 -32.62 -48.09 -19.38
CA ARG A 419 -31.80 -46.96 -18.90
C ARG A 419 -32.11 -45.63 -19.59
N GLY A 420 -32.27 -45.64 -20.91
CA GLY A 420 -32.61 -44.44 -21.67
C GLY A 420 -33.98 -43.85 -21.29
N GLU A 421 -34.97 -44.71 -21.02
CA GLU A 421 -36.30 -44.30 -20.59
C GLU A 421 -36.29 -43.71 -19.17
N TYR A 422 -35.55 -44.34 -18.25
CA TYR A 422 -35.36 -43.83 -16.91
C TYR A 422 -34.67 -42.46 -16.90
N LEU A 423 -33.64 -42.29 -17.72
CA LEU A 423 -32.93 -41.01 -17.91
C LEU A 423 -33.88 -39.94 -18.47
N ALA A 424 -34.67 -40.27 -19.49
CA ALA A 424 -35.66 -39.35 -20.06
C ALA A 424 -36.70 -38.94 -19.01
N TRP A 425 -37.19 -39.87 -18.19
CA TRP A 425 -38.14 -39.60 -17.11
C TRP A 425 -37.55 -38.70 -16.02
N GLN A 426 -36.31 -38.95 -15.59
CA GLN A 426 -35.60 -38.12 -14.62
C GLN A 426 -35.47 -36.68 -15.11
N ILE A 427 -35.10 -36.49 -16.38
CA ILE A 427 -35.00 -35.15 -16.98
C ILE A 427 -36.38 -34.51 -17.08
N TYR A 428 -37.39 -35.23 -17.56
CA TYR A 428 -38.76 -34.74 -17.67
C TYR A 428 -39.31 -34.22 -16.33
N LYS A 429 -39.03 -34.91 -15.21
CA LYS A 429 -39.47 -34.52 -13.86
C LYS A 429 -38.92 -33.16 -13.41
N THR A 430 -37.76 -32.75 -13.91
CA THR A 430 -37.17 -31.43 -13.58
C THR A 430 -37.97 -30.26 -14.17
N GLY A 431 -38.78 -30.52 -15.21
CA GLY A 431 -39.55 -29.50 -15.92
C GLY A 431 -38.72 -28.52 -16.75
N LYS A 432 -37.41 -28.76 -16.94
CA LYS A 432 -36.51 -27.90 -17.73
C LYS A 432 -35.95 -28.69 -18.91
N ALA A 433 -35.73 -27.99 -20.02
CA ALA A 433 -34.94 -28.53 -21.13
C ALA A 433 -33.48 -28.60 -20.68
N HIS A 434 -33.04 -29.77 -20.22
CA HIS A 434 -31.64 -30.02 -19.92
C HIS A 434 -30.93 -30.55 -21.16
N GLU A 435 -29.66 -30.22 -21.29
CA GLU A 435 -28.77 -30.95 -22.18
C GLU A 435 -28.60 -32.37 -21.63
N VAL A 436 -29.22 -33.34 -22.31
CA VAL A 436 -29.30 -34.75 -21.85
C VAL A 436 -27.91 -35.31 -21.52
N HIS A 437 -26.92 -34.96 -22.33
CA HIS A 437 -25.54 -35.38 -22.14
C HIS A 437 -24.94 -34.90 -20.80
N ALA A 438 -25.09 -33.61 -20.50
CA ALA A 438 -24.60 -33.02 -19.25
C ALA A 438 -25.32 -33.61 -18.03
N PHE A 439 -26.64 -33.79 -18.13
CA PHE A 439 -27.46 -34.39 -17.07
C PHE A 439 -27.06 -35.84 -16.77
N MET A 440 -26.73 -36.62 -17.79
CA MET A 440 -26.24 -37.98 -17.66
C MET A 440 -24.83 -38.04 -17.04
N ALA A 441 -23.94 -37.10 -17.40
CA ALA A 441 -22.54 -37.11 -16.97
C ALA A 441 -22.36 -36.99 -15.45
N GLU A 442 -23.27 -36.31 -14.77
CA GLU A 442 -23.27 -36.18 -13.30
C GLU A 442 -23.69 -37.47 -12.57
N ARG A 443 -24.21 -38.47 -13.31
CA ARG A 443 -24.86 -39.68 -12.77
C ARG A 443 -24.11 -40.96 -13.12
N TYR A 444 -22.79 -40.95 -12.95
CA TYR A 444 -21.92 -42.09 -13.29
C TYR A 444 -22.28 -43.39 -12.54
N GLN A 445 -22.90 -43.29 -11.36
CA GLN A 445 -23.34 -44.45 -10.55
C GLN A 445 -24.56 -45.17 -11.13
N GLU A 446 -25.28 -44.54 -12.07
CA GLU A 446 -26.48 -45.10 -12.69
C GLU A 446 -26.18 -45.93 -13.96
N GLY A 447 -24.89 -46.17 -14.28
CA GLY A 447 -24.50 -47.12 -15.33
C GLY A 447 -24.82 -46.69 -16.77
N TYR A 448 -24.84 -45.40 -17.08
CA TYR A 448 -25.11 -44.95 -18.44
C TYR A 448 -23.94 -45.16 -19.42
N THR A 449 -24.25 -45.43 -20.69
CA THR A 449 -23.29 -45.51 -21.78
C THR A 449 -23.47 -44.29 -22.69
N LYS A 450 -22.43 -43.46 -22.76
CA LYS A 450 -22.40 -42.27 -23.63
C LYS A 450 -22.57 -42.65 -25.10
N GLY A 451 -23.41 -41.90 -25.80
CA GLY A 451 -23.77 -42.13 -27.20
C GLY A 451 -24.93 -43.10 -27.40
N VAL A 452 -25.31 -43.85 -26.37
CA VAL A 452 -26.44 -44.80 -26.42
C VAL A 452 -27.59 -44.23 -25.59
N HIS A 453 -27.42 -44.16 -24.26
CA HIS A 453 -28.52 -43.81 -23.37
C HIS A 453 -28.89 -42.33 -23.44
N ASP A 454 -27.94 -41.42 -23.67
CA ASP A 454 -28.22 -40.00 -23.89
C ASP A 454 -28.90 -39.74 -25.24
N HIS A 455 -28.55 -40.51 -26.27
CA HIS A 455 -29.21 -40.45 -27.56
C HIS A 455 -30.67 -40.94 -27.47
N ASP A 456 -30.89 -42.13 -26.91
CA ASP A 456 -32.21 -42.73 -26.78
C ASP A 456 -33.11 -41.90 -25.85
N ALA A 457 -32.56 -41.42 -24.72
CA ALA A 457 -33.27 -40.52 -23.83
C ALA A 457 -33.68 -39.22 -24.54
N ALA A 458 -32.84 -38.67 -25.43
CA ALA A 458 -33.21 -37.49 -26.21
C ALA A 458 -34.32 -37.76 -27.22
N LEU A 459 -34.33 -38.95 -27.85
CA LEU A 459 -35.40 -39.38 -28.77
C LEU A 459 -36.75 -39.53 -28.05
N ILE A 460 -36.75 -39.98 -26.80
CA ILE A 460 -37.95 -40.11 -25.96
C ILE A 460 -38.38 -38.74 -25.40
N LEU A 461 -37.43 -37.98 -24.87
CA LEU A 461 -37.69 -36.73 -24.16
C LEU A 461 -38.29 -35.65 -25.07
N ARG A 462 -37.80 -35.52 -26.31
CA ARG A 462 -38.28 -34.50 -27.25
C ARG A 462 -39.79 -34.56 -27.50
N PRO A 463 -40.37 -35.68 -28.00
CA PRO A 463 -41.81 -35.76 -28.20
C PRO A 463 -42.58 -35.67 -26.88
N LEU A 464 -42.05 -36.16 -25.76
CA LEU A 464 -42.68 -36.02 -24.44
C LEU A 464 -42.81 -34.55 -24.02
N MET A 465 -41.78 -33.73 -24.22
CA MET A 465 -41.82 -32.30 -23.90
C MET A 465 -42.75 -31.52 -24.82
N GLU A 466 -42.78 -31.86 -26.12
CA GLU A 466 -43.72 -31.28 -27.10
C GLU A 466 -45.19 -31.62 -26.75
N MET A 467 -45.46 -32.88 -26.39
CA MET A 467 -46.77 -33.30 -25.89
C MET A 467 -47.12 -32.59 -24.59
N HIS A 468 -46.18 -32.47 -23.64
CA HIS A 468 -46.42 -31.77 -22.39
C HIS A 468 -46.78 -30.30 -22.59
N ALA A 469 -46.09 -29.62 -23.51
CA ALA A 469 -46.36 -28.23 -23.86
C ALA A 469 -47.72 -28.07 -24.56
N SER A 470 -48.04 -28.95 -25.51
CA SER A 470 -49.28 -28.87 -26.31
C SER A 470 -50.54 -29.30 -25.56
N LEU A 471 -50.46 -30.25 -24.63
CA LEU A 471 -51.62 -30.77 -23.91
C LEU A 471 -52.28 -29.72 -22.99
N GLY A 472 -51.58 -28.66 -22.58
CA GLY A 472 -52.15 -27.63 -21.71
C GLY A 472 -52.74 -28.23 -20.44
N LEU A 473 -54.03 -28.02 -20.16
CA LEU A 473 -54.71 -28.64 -19.02
C LEU A 473 -54.97 -30.15 -19.19
N LEU A 474 -54.97 -30.68 -20.42
CA LEU A 474 -55.24 -32.10 -20.71
C LEU A 474 -54.17 -33.04 -20.16
N ARG A 475 -52.99 -32.51 -19.76
CA ARG A 475 -51.97 -33.28 -19.02
C ARG A 475 -52.44 -33.73 -17.64
N HIS A 476 -53.51 -33.14 -17.11
CA HIS A 476 -54.14 -33.53 -15.86
C HIS A 476 -55.31 -34.49 -16.13
N SER A 477 -55.50 -35.48 -15.26
CA SER A 477 -56.56 -36.49 -15.42
C SER A 477 -57.95 -35.86 -15.53
N PRO A 478 -58.91 -36.49 -16.25
CA PRO A 478 -60.28 -36.00 -16.32
C PRO A 478 -60.90 -35.75 -14.95
N ALA A 479 -60.64 -36.65 -13.99
CA ALA A 479 -61.07 -36.50 -12.60
C ALA A 479 -60.51 -35.23 -11.96
N ALA A 480 -59.19 -34.99 -12.04
CA ALA A 480 -58.57 -33.80 -11.46
C ALA A 480 -59.13 -32.49 -12.06
N ARG A 481 -59.33 -32.45 -13.38
CA ARG A 481 -59.95 -31.29 -14.05
C ARG A 481 -61.40 -31.08 -13.63
N GLY A 482 -62.18 -32.16 -13.54
CA GLY A 482 -63.56 -32.12 -13.06
C GLY A 482 -63.67 -31.62 -11.62
N PHE A 483 -62.82 -32.14 -10.73
CA PHE A 483 -62.74 -31.68 -9.34
C PHE A 483 -62.34 -30.21 -9.24
N ALA A 484 -61.38 -29.75 -10.05
CA ALA A 484 -60.99 -28.35 -10.06
C ALA A 484 -62.15 -27.42 -10.46
N LEU A 485 -62.94 -27.81 -11.47
CA LEU A 485 -64.14 -27.08 -11.88
C LEU A 485 -65.22 -27.11 -10.80
N LEU A 486 -65.51 -28.29 -10.24
CA LEU A 486 -66.49 -28.46 -9.17
C LEU A 486 -66.12 -27.63 -7.94
N PHE A 487 -64.86 -27.68 -7.51
CA PHE A 487 -64.33 -26.84 -6.43
C PHE A 487 -64.57 -25.36 -6.70
N TRP A 488 -64.20 -24.90 -7.90
CA TRP A 488 -64.34 -23.50 -8.28
C TRP A 488 -65.80 -23.03 -8.28
N HIS A 489 -66.71 -23.85 -8.80
CA HIS A 489 -68.12 -23.51 -8.89
C HIS A 489 -68.89 -23.69 -7.58
N ALA A 490 -68.48 -24.64 -6.73
CA ALA A 490 -69.06 -24.85 -5.40
C ALA A 490 -68.61 -23.79 -4.37
N TRP A 491 -67.46 -23.14 -4.60
CA TRP A 491 -67.03 -22.04 -3.75
C TRP A 491 -67.96 -20.84 -3.92
N LYS A 492 -68.59 -20.40 -2.83
CA LYS A 492 -69.36 -19.14 -2.74
C LYS A 492 -68.60 -17.94 -3.33
N ASP A 493 -69.30 -17.08 -4.06
CA ASP A 493 -68.74 -15.85 -4.63
C ASP A 493 -68.50 -14.77 -3.57
N ASP A 494 -67.46 -14.96 -2.76
CA ASP A 494 -66.93 -14.02 -1.78
C ASP A 494 -65.75 -13.20 -2.33
N GLU A 495 -65.28 -12.23 -1.55
CA GLU A 495 -64.15 -11.37 -1.90
C GLU A 495 -62.85 -12.18 -2.10
N THR A 496 -62.67 -13.25 -1.33
CA THR A 496 -61.53 -14.16 -1.41
C THR A 496 -61.46 -14.86 -2.78
N LYS A 497 -62.59 -15.41 -3.25
CA LYS A 497 -62.71 -16.05 -4.56
C LYS A 497 -62.47 -15.06 -5.70
N ARG A 498 -63.01 -13.84 -5.61
CA ARG A 498 -62.81 -12.77 -6.61
C ARG A 498 -61.35 -12.32 -6.69
N SER A 499 -60.73 -12.07 -5.54
CA SER A 499 -59.30 -11.72 -5.46
C SER A 499 -58.42 -12.84 -6.02
N LEU A 500 -58.74 -14.11 -5.71
CA LEU A 500 -58.03 -15.26 -6.26
C LEU A 500 -58.20 -15.38 -7.79
N ALA A 501 -59.41 -15.14 -8.32
CA ALA A 501 -59.66 -15.17 -9.76
C ALA A 501 -58.77 -14.18 -10.52
N VAL A 502 -58.67 -12.94 -10.02
CA VAL A 502 -57.80 -11.91 -10.60
C VAL A 502 -56.34 -12.34 -10.53
N ARG A 503 -55.87 -12.85 -9.38
CA ARG A 503 -54.50 -13.37 -9.23
C ARG A 503 -54.22 -14.53 -10.20
N MET A 504 -55.15 -15.48 -10.35
CA MET A 504 -55.01 -16.62 -11.27
C MET A 504 -54.97 -16.19 -12.73
N GLN A 505 -55.81 -15.24 -13.16
CA GLN A 505 -55.80 -14.69 -14.52
C GLN A 505 -54.50 -13.94 -14.82
N SER A 506 -54.01 -13.13 -13.88
CA SER A 506 -52.72 -12.45 -14.01
C SER A 506 -51.56 -13.44 -14.10
N LYS A 507 -51.55 -14.49 -13.27
CA LYS A 507 -50.55 -15.58 -13.36
C LYS A 507 -50.64 -16.35 -14.69
N GLY A 508 -51.84 -16.60 -15.19
CA GLY A 508 -52.06 -17.24 -16.50
C GLY A 508 -51.46 -16.41 -17.64
N ARG A 509 -51.74 -15.10 -17.68
CA ARG A 509 -51.16 -14.17 -18.66
C ARG A 509 -49.65 -14.08 -18.55
N MET A 510 -49.11 -14.01 -17.33
CA MET A 510 -47.66 -14.03 -17.11
C MET A 510 -47.01 -15.32 -17.61
N LYS A 511 -47.66 -16.48 -17.43
CA LYS A 511 -47.16 -17.75 -17.95
C LYS A 511 -47.15 -17.78 -19.49
N GLU A 512 -48.19 -17.25 -20.14
CA GLU A 512 -48.26 -17.16 -21.61
C GLU A 512 -47.21 -16.19 -22.19
N LEU A 513 -46.97 -15.06 -21.52
CA LEU A 513 -46.02 -14.03 -21.97
C LEU A 513 -44.55 -14.33 -21.65
N LEU A 514 -44.28 -14.95 -20.49
CA LEU A 514 -42.92 -15.08 -19.94
C LEU A 514 -42.45 -16.53 -19.82
N GLY A 515 -43.29 -17.52 -20.15
CA GLY A 515 -42.95 -18.95 -20.04
C GLY A 515 -42.71 -19.45 -18.60
N SER A 516 -42.96 -18.61 -17.59
CA SER A 516 -42.67 -18.93 -16.19
C SER A 516 -43.68 -19.92 -15.61
N THR A 517 -43.19 -21.06 -15.12
CA THR A 517 -43.97 -22.12 -14.48
C THR A 517 -43.69 -22.27 -12.99
N SER A 518 -42.71 -21.54 -12.43
CA SER A 518 -42.35 -21.62 -11.01
C SER A 518 -43.04 -20.53 -10.21
N GLY A 519 -44.17 -20.88 -9.60
CA GLY A 519 -44.76 -20.09 -8.52
C GLY A 519 -45.19 -21.02 -7.40
N GLU A 520 -44.84 -20.67 -6.17
CA GLU A 520 -45.35 -21.38 -5.00
C GLU A 520 -46.88 -21.36 -5.03
N MET A 521 -47.47 -22.53 -4.77
CA MET A 521 -48.92 -22.66 -4.62
C MET A 521 -49.33 -22.00 -3.30
N ASP A 522 -50.38 -21.17 -3.35
CA ASP A 522 -50.90 -20.48 -2.17
C ASP A 522 -51.36 -21.52 -1.13
N ALA A 523 -50.71 -21.55 0.03
CA ALA A 523 -50.97 -22.54 1.08
C ALA A 523 -52.43 -22.51 1.56
N ALA A 524 -53.07 -21.33 1.57
CA ALA A 524 -54.47 -21.20 1.93
C ALA A 524 -55.38 -21.86 0.88
N LEU A 525 -55.04 -21.72 -0.41
CA LEU A 525 -55.76 -22.40 -1.49
C LEU A 525 -55.60 -23.93 -1.40
N LEU A 526 -54.39 -24.42 -1.13
CA LEU A 526 -54.14 -25.86 -0.95
C LEU A 526 -54.97 -26.43 0.21
N ALA A 527 -55.00 -25.74 1.35
CA ALA A 527 -55.81 -26.16 2.51
C ALA A 527 -57.31 -26.17 2.18
N GLN A 528 -57.79 -25.21 1.40
CA GLN A 528 -59.19 -25.12 1.02
C GLN A 528 -59.59 -26.19 -0.01
N VAL A 529 -58.73 -26.49 -0.99
CA VAL A 529 -58.91 -27.60 -1.93
C VAL A 529 -58.91 -28.93 -1.16
N ALA A 530 -57.99 -29.13 -0.20
CA ALA A 530 -57.94 -30.33 0.63
C ALA A 530 -59.21 -30.52 1.48
N SER A 531 -59.71 -29.44 2.10
CA SER A 531 -60.97 -29.44 2.85
C SER A 531 -62.20 -29.69 1.96
N PHE A 532 -62.14 -29.29 0.69
CA PHE A 532 -63.20 -29.57 -0.27
C PHE A 532 -63.15 -31.02 -0.74
N SER A 533 -61.97 -31.56 -1.06
CA SER A 533 -61.81 -32.95 -1.48
C SER A 533 -62.22 -33.92 -0.39
N SER A 534 -61.94 -33.62 0.89
CA SER A 534 -62.36 -34.49 2.01
C SER A 534 -63.89 -34.53 2.20
N ARG A 535 -64.63 -33.54 1.69
CA ARG A 535 -66.10 -33.53 1.70
C ARG A 535 -66.73 -34.33 0.56
N TRP A 536 -65.95 -34.65 -0.48
CA TRP A 536 -66.37 -35.36 -1.68
C TRP A 536 -65.69 -36.73 -1.85
N GLN A 537 -64.79 -37.11 -0.94
CA GLN A 537 -64.41 -38.51 -0.73
C GLN A 537 -65.58 -39.25 -0.08
N VAL A 538 -66.55 -39.63 -0.91
CA VAL A 538 -67.45 -40.76 -0.65
C VAL A 538 -66.78 -41.97 -1.29
N ASP A 539 -66.73 -43.09 -0.56
CA ASP A 539 -66.05 -44.37 -0.86
C ASP A 539 -65.79 -44.70 -2.34
#